data_AF-A0A5U0H5K8-F1
#
_entry.id   AF-A0A5U0H5K8-F1
#
_cell.length_a   1.000
_cell.length_b   1.000
_cell.length_c   1.000
_cell.angle_alpha   90.00
_cell.angle_beta   90.00
_cell.angle_gamma   90.00
#
_symmetry.space_group_name_H-M   'P 1'
#
loop_
_entity.id
_entity.type
_entity.pdbx_description
1 polymer ?
#
loop_
_entity_poly.entity_id
_entity_poly.type
_entity_poly.pdbx_seq_one_letter_code
_entity_poly.pdbx_strand_id
1 'polypeptide(L)'
;MFYVDNGSGIPNMPDIAEKRADTPQWFSEGKGNQQITWPGADFFNMWQAEGLNILAAAGMQPDKTKLNQLALAIKALIKQPTDDITDWAKKQFLAKDQNGGDIPDKQKFIEN
;
A
#
# COMPACT_ATOMS: atom_id res chain seq x y z
N MET A 1 -1.58 10.30 -4.99
CA MET A 1 -2.24 11.09 -3.95
C MET A 1 -1.36 12.29 -3.68
N PHE A 2 -1.95 13.47 -3.46
CA PHE A 2 -1.23 14.65 -2.98
C PHE A 2 -2.01 15.21 -1.79
N TYR A 3 -1.30 15.85 -0.86
CA TYR A 3 -1.95 16.52 0.26
C TYR A 3 -2.65 17.80 -0.19
N VAL A 4 -3.51 18.37 0.67
CA VAL A 4 -4.08 19.71 0.46
C VAL A 4 -2.95 20.72 0.23
N ASP A 5 -2.91 21.27 -0.99
CA ASP A 5 -1.91 22.24 -1.45
C ASP A 5 -2.57 23.59 -1.73
N ASN A 6 -3.13 24.19 -0.67
CA ASN A 6 -3.71 25.53 -0.71
C ASN A 6 -3.48 26.24 0.63
N GLY A 7 -3.82 27.53 0.72
CA GLY A 7 -3.60 28.36 1.92
C GLY A 7 -4.39 27.96 3.18
N SER A 8 -5.23 26.92 3.11
CA SER A 8 -5.99 26.41 4.28
C SER A 8 -5.34 25.19 4.94
N GLY A 9 -4.31 24.60 4.33
CA GLY A 9 -3.60 23.46 4.87
C GLY A 9 -2.82 23.81 6.14
N ILE A 10 -2.79 22.87 7.09
CA ILE A 10 -1.97 22.95 8.31
C ILE A 10 -0.86 21.88 8.27
N PRO A 11 0.33 22.14 8.85
CA PRO A 11 1.51 21.30 8.66
C PRO A 11 1.46 19.96 9.39
N ASN A 12 0.68 19.88 10.47
CA ASN A 12 0.54 18.68 11.28
C ASN A 12 -0.91 18.20 11.20
N MET A 13 -1.10 16.91 10.93
CA MET A 13 -2.42 16.30 10.96
C MET A 13 -2.98 16.39 12.39
N PRO A 14 -4.21 16.91 12.59
CA PRO A 14 -4.87 16.86 13.88
C PRO A 14 -5.10 15.42 14.34
N ASP A 15 -5.28 15.24 15.64
CA ASP A 15 -5.70 13.96 16.19
C ASP A 15 -7.05 13.53 15.58
N ILE A 16 -7.17 12.24 15.28
CA ILE A 16 -8.43 11.66 14.81
C ILE A 16 -9.47 11.72 15.94
N ALA A 17 -10.67 12.24 15.66
CA ALA A 17 -11.73 12.28 16.65
C ALA A 17 -12.13 10.88 17.11
N GLU A 18 -12.72 10.85 18.31
CA GLU A 18 -13.20 9.63 18.93
C GLU A 18 -14.19 8.86 18.05
N LYS A 19 -14.11 7.53 18.12
CA LYS A 19 -15.03 6.62 17.43
C LYS A 19 -16.47 6.91 17.83
N ARG A 20 -17.34 7.18 16.85
CA ARG A 20 -18.76 7.49 17.08
C ARG A 20 -19.74 6.36 16.77
N ALA A 21 -19.30 5.30 16.10
CA ALA A 21 -20.15 4.16 15.74
C ALA A 21 -19.36 2.86 15.72
N ASP A 22 -19.97 1.77 16.22
CA ASP A 22 -19.39 0.42 16.23
C ASP A 22 -19.69 -0.40 14.97
N THR A 23 -20.60 0.08 14.14
CA THR A 23 -20.99 -0.55 12.87
C THR A 23 -20.74 0.40 11.70
N PRO A 24 -20.42 -0.12 10.50
CA PRO A 24 -20.23 0.70 9.31
C PRO A 24 -21.44 1.60 9.04
N GLN A 25 -21.18 2.88 8.82
CA GLN A 25 -22.18 3.88 8.43
C GLN A 25 -21.95 4.31 6.98
N TRP A 26 -23.01 4.76 6.32
CA TRP A 26 -22.97 5.18 4.92
C TRP A 26 -23.49 6.61 4.77
N PHE A 27 -23.08 7.27 3.69
CA PHE A 27 -23.59 8.60 3.33
C PHE A 27 -25.10 8.55 3.07
N SER A 28 -25.81 9.58 3.54
CA SER A 28 -27.24 9.76 3.32
C SER A 28 -27.52 11.20 2.90
N GLU A 29 -28.44 11.38 1.94
CA GLU A 29 -29.01 12.67 1.56
C GLU A 29 -30.03 13.20 2.59
N GLY A 30 -30.15 12.52 3.73
CA GLY A 30 -31.20 12.78 4.71
C GLY A 30 -32.57 12.39 4.16
N LYS A 31 -33.50 12.14 5.08
CA LYS A 31 -34.92 11.97 4.76
C LYS A 31 -35.75 12.27 6.00
N GLY A 32 -36.81 13.06 5.86
CA GLY A 32 -37.60 13.51 7.00
C GLY A 32 -36.73 14.33 7.98
N ASN A 33 -36.59 13.84 9.22
CA ASN A 33 -35.82 14.51 10.27
C ASN A 33 -34.32 14.12 10.31
N GLN A 34 -33.86 13.24 9.41
CA GLN A 34 -32.45 12.87 9.34
C GLN A 34 -31.65 13.92 8.56
N GLN A 35 -30.55 14.40 9.14
CA GLN A 35 -29.64 15.33 8.48
C GLN A 35 -28.85 14.65 7.36
N ILE A 36 -28.47 15.43 6.35
CA ILE A 36 -27.52 15.03 5.31
C ILE A 36 -26.15 14.74 5.96
N THR A 37 -25.46 13.73 5.45
CA THR A 37 -24.08 13.47 5.87
C THR A 37 -23.13 14.55 5.36
N TRP A 38 -22.48 15.27 6.26
CA TRP A 38 -21.39 16.20 5.94
C TRP A 38 -20.04 15.63 6.41
N PRO A 39 -19.17 15.15 5.51
CA PRO A 39 -17.84 14.72 5.91
C PRO A 39 -17.00 15.91 6.40
N GLY A 40 -16.46 15.78 7.61
CA GLY A 40 -15.55 16.77 8.20
C GLY A 40 -14.09 16.55 7.82
N ALA A 41 -13.21 17.40 8.36
CA ALA A 41 -11.76 17.32 8.13
C ALA A 41 -11.18 15.94 8.45
N ASP A 42 -11.60 15.30 9.55
CA ASP A 42 -11.15 13.95 9.92
C ASP A 42 -11.35 12.91 8.82
N PHE A 43 -12.53 12.91 8.18
CA PHE A 43 -12.83 11.98 7.11
C PHE A 43 -11.87 12.16 5.93
N PHE A 44 -11.68 13.41 5.49
CA PHE A 44 -10.80 13.71 4.37
C PHE A 44 -9.33 13.49 4.71
N ASN A 45 -8.92 13.80 5.94
CA ASN A 45 -7.56 13.58 6.42
C ASN A 45 -7.24 12.09 6.49
N MET A 46 -8.18 11.23 6.92
CA MET A 46 -8.01 9.77 6.86
C MET A 46 -7.78 9.28 5.43
N TRP A 47 -8.63 9.67 4.48
CA TRP A 47 -8.45 9.30 3.07
C TRP A 47 -7.13 9.80 2.48
N GLN A 48 -6.72 11.03 2.82
CA GLN A 48 -5.45 11.59 2.41
C GLN A 48 -4.28 10.79 3.02
N ALA A 49 -4.30 10.53 4.32
CA ALA A 49 -3.25 9.82 5.04
C ALA A 49 -3.07 8.40 4.47
N GLU A 50 -4.15 7.64 4.28
CA GLU A 50 -4.12 6.32 3.65
C GLU A 50 -3.50 6.39 2.25
N GLY A 51 -3.94 7.36 1.43
CA GLY A 51 -3.40 7.54 0.09
C GLY A 51 -1.92 7.91 0.05
N LEU A 52 -1.44 8.72 1.00
CA LEU A 52 -0.03 9.09 1.13
C LEU A 52 0.81 7.91 1.66
N ASN A 53 0.28 7.14 2.61
CA ASN A 53 0.94 5.95 3.15
C ASN A 53 1.12 4.86 2.09
N ILE A 54 0.14 4.69 1.19
CA ILE A 54 0.28 3.77 0.03
C ILE A 54 1.45 4.20 -0.87
N LEU A 55 1.60 5.51 -1.15
CA LEU A 55 2.74 5.99 -1.93
C LEU A 55 4.06 5.76 -1.19
N ALA A 56 4.11 6.07 0.10
CA ALA A 56 5.30 5.88 0.93
C ALA A 56 5.74 4.41 0.98
N ALA A 57 4.80 3.48 1.18
CA ALA A 57 5.07 2.04 1.15
C ALA A 57 5.61 1.57 -0.22
N ALA A 58 5.13 2.18 -1.31
CA ALA A 58 5.64 1.93 -2.65
C ALA A 58 7.00 2.62 -2.95
N GLY A 59 7.57 3.36 -1.99
CA GLY A 59 8.79 4.15 -2.18
C GLY A 59 8.59 5.36 -3.11
N MET A 60 7.35 5.82 -3.27
CA MET A 60 6.98 6.92 -4.15
C MET A 60 6.76 8.22 -3.38
N GLN A 61 7.22 9.33 -3.92
CA GLN A 61 6.91 10.67 -3.42
C GLN A 61 5.61 11.20 -4.04
N PRO A 62 4.80 11.97 -3.29
CA PRO A 62 3.62 12.65 -3.83
C PRO A 62 3.99 13.64 -4.94
N ASP A 63 3.23 13.61 -6.04
CA ASP A 63 3.39 14.49 -7.20
C ASP A 63 2.03 15.01 -7.67
N LYS A 64 1.77 16.31 -7.48
CA LYS A 64 0.47 16.92 -7.80
C LYS A 64 0.12 16.93 -9.30
N THR A 65 1.10 16.69 -10.17
CA THR A 65 0.90 16.64 -11.62
C THR A 65 0.49 15.24 -12.11
N LYS A 66 0.57 14.22 -11.24
CA LYS A 66 0.27 12.83 -11.59
C LYS A 66 -1.06 12.36 -11.00
N LEU A 67 -2.01 12.05 -11.88
CA LEU A 67 -3.36 11.60 -11.50
C LEU A 67 -3.52 10.07 -11.42
N ASN A 68 -2.41 9.31 -11.52
CA ASN A 68 -2.41 7.84 -11.51
C ASN A 68 -1.50 7.23 -10.44
N GLN A 69 -1.03 8.02 -9.48
CA GLN A 69 0.00 7.60 -8.52
C GLN A 69 -0.42 6.40 -7.67
N LEU A 70 -1.70 6.30 -7.28
CA LEU A 70 -2.19 5.14 -6.53
C LEU A 70 -2.11 3.86 -7.36
N ALA A 71 -2.48 3.92 -8.64
CA ALA A 71 -2.34 2.78 -9.54
C ALA A 71 -0.88 2.37 -9.74
N LEU A 72 0.04 3.35 -9.84
CA LEU A 72 1.48 3.08 -9.91
C LEU A 72 2.03 2.48 -8.61
N ALA A 73 1.63 3.01 -7.46
CA ALA A 73 2.04 2.52 -6.16
C ALA A 73 1.58 1.09 -5.92
N ILE A 74 0.32 0.76 -6.20
CA ILE A 74 -0.21 -0.60 -6.09
C ILE A 74 0.57 -1.56 -7.01
N LYS A 75 0.85 -1.15 -8.26
CA LYS A 75 1.67 -1.94 -9.19
C LYS A 75 3.09 -2.17 -8.67
N ALA A 76 3.67 -1.17 -7.99
CA ALA A 76 4.98 -1.30 -7.37
C ALA A 76 4.95 -2.27 -6.18
N LEU A 77 3.98 -2.12 -5.28
CA LEU A 77 3.79 -2.97 -4.11
C LEU A 77 3.60 -4.45 -4.48
N ILE A 78 2.79 -4.75 -5.50
CA ILE A 78 2.60 -6.14 -5.98
C ILE A 78 3.91 -6.76 -6.50
N LYS A 79 4.82 -5.94 -7.03
CA LYS A 79 6.12 -6.40 -7.53
C LYS A 79 7.19 -6.48 -6.46
N GLN A 80 7.00 -5.81 -5.31
CA GLN A 80 7.96 -5.88 -4.22
C GLN A 80 7.99 -7.33 -3.73
N PRO A 81 9.20 -7.90 -3.52
CA PRO A 81 9.30 -9.20 -2.87
C PRO A 81 8.59 -9.11 -1.53
N THR A 82 7.57 -9.93 -1.30
CA THR A 82 7.05 -10.09 0.04
C THR A 82 8.16 -10.72 0.89
N ASP A 83 8.36 -10.22 2.10
CA ASP A 83 9.32 -10.76 3.06
C ASP A 83 9.03 -12.24 3.43
N ASP A 84 7.91 -12.79 2.95
CA ASP A 84 7.41 -14.16 3.20
C ASP A 84 8.16 -15.28 2.47
N ILE A 85 9.20 -14.98 1.70
CA ILE A 85 10.27 -15.96 1.51
C ILE A 85 11.52 -15.34 2.08
N THR A 86 11.67 -15.56 3.38
CA THR A 86 12.85 -15.26 4.17
C THR A 86 14.11 -15.52 3.35
N ASP A 87 14.98 -14.52 3.33
CA ASP A 87 16.16 -14.44 2.47
C ASP A 87 17.10 -15.66 2.61
N TRP A 88 17.01 -16.39 3.74
CA TRP A 88 17.72 -17.66 3.95
C TRP A 88 17.17 -18.81 3.08
N ALA A 89 15.85 -18.91 2.86
CA ALA A 89 15.27 -19.97 2.03
C ALA A 89 15.62 -19.77 0.54
N LYS A 90 15.69 -18.51 0.08
CA LYS A 90 16.20 -18.15 -1.26
C LYS A 90 17.68 -18.49 -1.42
N LYS A 91 18.51 -18.21 -0.41
CA LYS A 91 19.96 -18.51 -0.44
C LYS A 91 20.27 -20.00 -0.27
N GLN A 92 19.49 -20.75 0.51
CA GLN A 92 19.76 -22.16 0.82
C GLN A 92 19.18 -23.13 -0.22
N PHE A 93 17.97 -22.88 -0.73
CA PHE A 93 17.26 -23.87 -1.56
C PHE A 93 17.13 -23.49 -3.04
N LEU A 94 17.34 -22.22 -3.39
CA LEU A 94 17.28 -21.75 -4.79
C LEU A 94 18.66 -21.43 -5.37
N ALA A 95 19.72 -21.43 -4.57
CA ALA A 95 21.08 -21.30 -5.06
C ALA A 95 21.48 -22.55 -5.85
N LYS A 96 22.04 -22.36 -7.04
CA LYS A 96 22.31 -23.43 -8.02
C LYS A 96 23.29 -24.49 -7.51
N ASP A 97 24.19 -24.10 -6.62
CA ASP A 97 25.18 -24.93 -5.94
C ASP A 97 24.58 -25.75 -4.79
N GLN A 98 23.36 -25.43 -4.34
CA GLN A 98 22.68 -26.10 -3.22
C GLN A 98 21.38 -26.80 -3.60
N ASN A 99 20.84 -26.57 -4.80
CA ASN A 99 19.58 -27.15 -5.26
C ASN A 99 19.74 -28.42 -6.10
N GLY A 100 20.95 -28.98 -6.18
CA GLY A 100 21.25 -30.18 -6.98
C GLY A 100 21.10 -29.99 -8.49
N GLY A 101 20.87 -28.78 -8.98
CA GLY A 101 20.79 -28.46 -10.40
C GLY A 101 22.14 -28.39 -11.10
N ASP A 102 23.23 -28.24 -10.33
CA ASP A 102 24.61 -28.27 -10.84
C ASP A 102 25.21 -29.66 -10.62
N ILE A 103 24.95 -30.58 -11.55
CA ILE A 103 25.54 -31.92 -11.55
C ILE A 103 26.99 -31.77 -12.05
N PRO A 104 28.01 -32.11 -11.24
CA PRO A 104 29.43 -31.87 -11.56
C PRO A 104 29.93 -32.58 -12.82
N ASP A 105 29.15 -33.51 -13.38
CA ASP A 105 29.47 -34.21 -14.61
C ASP A 105 28.19 -34.69 -15.32
N LYS A 106 27.59 -33.82 -16.14
CA LYS A 106 26.35 -34.15 -16.87
C LYS A 106 26.51 -35.31 -17.85
N GLN A 107 27.73 -35.56 -18.34
CA GLN A 107 28.00 -36.62 -19.31
C GLN A 107 27.87 -38.00 -18.67
N LYS A 108 28.40 -38.20 -17.44
CA LYS A 108 28.26 -39.46 -16.70
C LYS A 108 26.83 -39.83 -16.30
N PHE A 109 25.91 -38.87 -16.17
CA PHE A 109 24.50 -39.16 -15.86
C PHE A 109 23.75 -39.80 -17.03
N ILE A 110 24.21 -39.57 -18.26
CA ILE A 110 23.60 -40.11 -19.49
C ILE A 110 24.03 -41.57 -19.74
N GLU A 111 25.08 -42.04 -19.08
CA GLU A 111 25.67 -43.37 -19.28
C GLU A 111 25.08 -44.48 -18.40
N ASN A 112 24.14 -44.17 -17.49
CA ASN A 112 23.39 -45.15 -16.67
C ASN A 112 21.95 -45.30 -17.16
#